data_AF-A0A1G6I9K2-F1
#
_entry.id   AF-A0A1G6I9K2-F1
#
_cell.length_a   1.000
_cell.length_b   1.000
_cell.length_c   1.000
_cell.angle_alpha   90.00
_cell.angle_beta   90.00
_cell.angle_gamma   90.00
#
_symmetry.space_group_name_H-M   'P 1'
#
loop_
_entity.id
_entity.type
_entity.pdbx_description
1 polymer ?
#
loop_
_entity_poly.entity_id
_entity_poly.type
_entity_poly.pdbx_seq_one_letter_code
_entity_poly.pdbx_strand_id
1 'polypeptide(L)'
;MKKQLSMMSDFEKQKLLNQFLHAPTEQLFPQESVAVYLQCSTNTLQRLRCVGGGMPYTKIGRTVAYKKQDVLEYQESRTVMNTAQLAS
;
A
#
# COMPACT_ATOMS: atom_id res chain seq x y z
N MET A 1 13.18 12.57 -9.60
CA MET A 1 12.57 12.53 -8.25
C MET A 1 11.28 11.74 -8.31
N LYS A 2 11.05 10.77 -7.43
CA LYS A 2 9.72 10.15 -7.30
C LYS A 2 8.78 11.22 -6.71
N LYS A 3 7.63 11.49 -7.35
CA LYS A 3 6.64 12.45 -6.82
C LYS A 3 6.24 12.02 -5.41
N GLN A 4 6.26 12.92 -4.45
CA GLN A 4 5.61 12.66 -3.17
C GLN A 4 4.10 12.53 -3.39
N LEU A 5 3.46 11.57 -2.73
CA LEU A 5 2.02 11.35 -2.81
C LEU A 5 1.20 12.62 -2.53
N SER A 6 1.73 13.53 -1.70
CA SER A 6 1.17 14.84 -1.36
C SER A 6 1.10 15.82 -2.55
N MET A 7 1.94 15.64 -3.57
CA MET A 7 2.00 16.49 -4.77
C MET A 7 1.20 15.92 -5.94
N MET A 8 0.54 14.77 -5.77
CA MET A 8 -0.27 14.16 -6.81
C MET A 8 -1.65 14.82 -6.87
N SER A 9 -2.13 15.10 -8.07
CA SER A 9 -3.52 15.56 -8.25
C SER A 9 -4.50 14.45 -7.90
N ASP A 10 -5.74 14.82 -7.58
CA ASP A 10 -6.77 13.83 -7.26
C ASP A 10 -7.09 12.94 -8.45
N PHE A 11 -6.98 13.47 -9.68
CA PHE A 11 -7.07 12.67 -10.90
C PHE A 11 -5.97 11.60 -10.98
N GLU A 12 -4.71 11.93 -10.66
CA GLU A 12 -3.61 10.98 -10.65
C GLU A 12 -3.84 9.87 -9.59
N LYS A 13 -4.31 10.25 -8.39
CA LYS A 13 -4.66 9.29 -7.33
C LYS A 13 -5.79 8.37 -7.77
N GLN A 14 -6.86 8.93 -8.35
CA GLN A 14 -8.00 8.16 -8.84
C GLN A 14 -7.60 7.17 -9.94
N LYS A 15 -6.68 7.57 -10.84
CA LYS A 15 -6.11 6.68 -11.85
C LYS A 15 -5.36 5.50 -11.24
N LEU A 16 -4.50 5.76 -10.25
CA LEU A 16 -3.76 4.70 -9.55
C LEU A 16 -4.70 3.74 -8.82
N LEU A 17 -5.73 4.28 -8.15
CA LEU A 17 -6.74 3.49 -7.45
C LEU A 17 -7.49 2.58 -8.43
N ASN A 18 -8.00 3.13 -9.52
CA ASN A 18 -8.71 2.35 -10.55
C ASN A 18 -7.81 1.24 -11.12
N GLN A 19 -6.55 1.53 -11.42
CA GLN A 19 -5.61 0.52 -11.91
C GLN A 19 -5.40 -0.60 -10.88
N PHE A 20 -5.27 -0.28 -9.59
CA PHE A 20 -5.12 -1.28 -8.54
C PHE A 20 -6.36 -2.16 -8.42
N LEU A 21 -7.56 -1.57 -8.40
CA LEU A 21 -8.82 -2.29 -8.22
C LEU A 21 -9.09 -3.30 -9.35
N HIS A 22 -8.77 -2.96 -10.61
CA HIS A 22 -9.09 -3.80 -11.78
C HIS A 22 -7.98 -4.79 -12.18
N ALA A 23 -6.79 -4.71 -11.58
CA ALA A 23 -5.71 -5.64 -11.90
C ALA A 23 -5.90 -7.03 -11.28
N PRO A 24 -5.25 -8.08 -11.82
CA PRO A 24 -5.15 -9.39 -11.18
C PRO A 24 -4.50 -9.33 -9.80
N THR A 25 -4.85 -10.27 -8.91
CA THR A 25 -4.32 -10.38 -7.54
C THR A 25 -2.81 -10.64 -7.50
N GLU A 26 -2.28 -11.30 -8.53
CA GLU A 26 -0.84 -11.62 -8.66
C GLU A 26 0.01 -10.43 -9.11
N GLN A 27 -0.61 -9.33 -9.54
CA GLN A 27 0.13 -8.18 -10.07
C GLN A 27 0.91 -7.45 -8.98
N LEU A 28 2.13 -7.04 -9.33
CA LEU A 28 3.00 -6.22 -8.50
C LEU A 28 2.70 -4.72 -8.70
N PHE A 29 2.63 -3.99 -7.58
CA PHE A 29 2.33 -2.57 -7.54
C PHE A 29 3.43 -1.77 -6.84
N PRO A 30 3.78 -0.57 -7.34
CA PRO A 30 4.69 0.31 -6.65
C PRO A 30 4.04 0.86 -5.37
N GLN A 31 4.88 1.30 -4.42
CA GLN A 31 4.44 1.82 -3.12
C GLN A 31 3.43 2.98 -3.23
N GLU A 32 3.47 3.77 -4.30
CA GLU A 32 2.54 4.89 -4.51
C GLU A 32 1.11 4.39 -4.76
N SER A 33 0.93 3.34 -5.57
CA SER A 33 -0.39 2.70 -5.79
C SER A 33 -0.94 2.09 -4.51
N VAL A 34 -0.08 1.40 -3.74
CA VAL A 34 -0.46 0.77 -2.47
C VAL A 34 -0.81 1.81 -1.42
N ALA A 35 -0.05 2.92 -1.37
CA ALA A 35 -0.31 4.02 -0.46
C ALA A 35 -1.65 4.70 -0.74
N VAL A 36 -2.00 4.90 -2.03
CA VAL A 36 -3.32 5.39 -2.44
C VAL A 36 -4.42 4.42 -2.00
N TYR A 37 -4.26 3.11 -2.26
CA TYR A 37 -5.27 2.11 -1.93
C TYR A 37 -5.52 2.00 -0.42
N LEU A 38 -4.46 1.88 0.38
CA LEU A 38 -4.53 1.79 1.85
C LEU A 38 -4.76 3.14 2.55
N GLN A 39 -4.89 4.23 1.78
CA GLN A 39 -5.05 5.59 2.30
C GLN A 39 -3.99 5.97 3.34
N CYS A 40 -2.74 5.61 3.08
CA CYS A 40 -1.61 5.90 3.97
C CYS A 40 -0.45 6.58 3.22
N SER A 41 0.57 7.02 3.93
CA SER A 41 1.75 7.64 3.29
C SER A 41 2.75 6.59 2.81
N THR A 42 3.51 6.91 1.76
CA THR A 42 4.66 6.07 1.35
C THR A 42 5.71 5.94 2.44
N ASN A 43 5.84 6.96 3.31
CA ASN A 43 6.69 6.92 4.50
C ASN A 43 6.20 5.88 5.53
N THR A 44 4.89 5.72 5.69
CA THR A 44 4.30 4.67 6.54
C THR A 44 4.70 3.29 6.03
N LEU A 45 4.57 3.04 4.73
CA LEU A 45 5.01 1.79 4.11
C LEU A 45 6.52 1.57 4.25
N GLN A 46 7.33 2.62 4.08
CA GLN A 46 8.76 2.55 4.31
C GLN A 46 9.11 2.18 5.75
N ARG A 47 8.46 2.82 6.73
CA ARG A 47 8.65 2.51 8.14
C ARG A 47 8.35 1.04 8.41
N LEU A 48 7.22 0.54 7.94
CA LEU A 48 6.82 -0.87 8.09
C LEU A 48 7.85 -1.84 7.49
N ARG A 49 8.50 -1.49 6.37
CA ARG A 49 9.61 -2.31 5.83
C ARG A 49 10.84 -2.29 6.72
N CYS A 50 11.15 -1.14 7.36
CA CYS A 50 12.33 -0.98 8.20
C CYS A 50 12.18 -1.66 9.56
N VAL A 51 11.01 -1.54 10.20
CA VAL A 51 10.78 -2.03 11.58
C VAL A 51 10.07 -3.38 11.62
N GLY A 52 9.55 -3.86 10.49
CA GLY A 52 8.67 -5.02 10.43
C GLY A 52 7.19 -4.67 10.65
N GLY A 53 6.33 -5.68 10.61
CA GLY A 53 4.87 -5.54 10.81
C GLY A 53 4.09 -5.03 9.58
N GLY A 54 4.72 -5.03 8.40
CA GLY A 54 4.09 -4.72 7.12
C GLY A 54 3.85 -5.96 6.25
N MET A 55 3.36 -5.71 5.04
CA MET A 55 3.20 -6.72 3.98
C MET A 55 4.55 -7.20 3.44
N PRO A 56 4.64 -8.46 2.96
CA PRO A 56 5.71 -8.89 2.09
C PRO A 56 5.88 -7.93 0.89
N TYR A 57 7.12 -7.80 0.43
CA TYR A 57 7.46 -6.95 -0.71
C TYR A 57 8.60 -7.54 -1.52
N THR A 58 8.57 -7.28 -2.83
CA THR A 58 9.65 -7.61 -3.74
C THR A 58 10.53 -6.37 -3.92
N LYS A 59 11.84 -6.53 -3.71
CA LYS A 59 12.83 -5.47 -3.93
C LYS A 59 13.74 -5.82 -5.09
N ILE A 60 13.70 -5.01 -6.14
CA ILE A 60 14.57 -5.13 -7.31
C ILE A 60 15.33 -3.81 -7.44
N GLY A 61 16.63 -3.83 -7.10
CA GLY A 61 17.46 -2.63 -7.05
C GLY A 61 16.89 -1.56 -6.10
N ARG A 62 16.53 -0.39 -6.66
CA ARG A 62 15.95 0.76 -5.94
C ARG A 62 14.41 0.77 -5.93
N THR A 63 13.79 -0.26 -6.48
CA THR A 63 12.33 -0.37 -6.60
C THR A 63 11.80 -1.38 -5.60
N VAL A 64 10.72 -0.99 -4.94
CA VAL A 64 9.94 -1.84 -4.04
C VAL A 64 8.55 -1.99 -4.67
N ALA A 65 8.08 -3.23 -4.76
CA ALA A 65 6.75 -3.55 -5.21
C ALA A 65 6.04 -4.52 -4.26
N TYR A 66 4.72 -4.47 -4.25
CA TYR A 66 3.86 -5.29 -3.42
C TYR A 66 2.91 -6.08 -4.30
N LYS A 67 2.68 -7.34 -3.96
CA LYS A 67 1.68 -8.15 -4.63
C LYS A 67 0.29 -7.69 -4.19
N LYS A 68 -0.65 -7.53 -5.12
CA LYS A 68 -2.02 -7.10 -4.77
C LYS A 68 -2.65 -8.02 -3.73
N GLN A 69 -2.49 -9.33 -3.86
CA GLN A 69 -2.98 -10.32 -2.90
C GLN A 69 -2.52 -10.00 -1.46
N ASP A 70 -1.22 -9.82 -1.24
CA ASP A 70 -0.66 -9.51 0.08
C ASP A 70 -1.19 -8.18 0.64
N VAL A 71 -1.47 -7.21 -0.23
CA VAL A 71 -2.05 -5.92 0.16
C VAL A 71 -3.49 -6.08 0.65
N LEU A 72 -4.29 -6.92 -0.02
CA LEU A 72 -5.65 -7.23 0.38
C LEU A 72 -5.68 -7.97 1.72
N GLU A 73 -4.85 -9.00 1.87
CA GLU A 73 -4.72 -9.78 3.12
C GLU A 73 -4.29 -8.89 4.29
N TYR A 74 -3.38 -7.95 4.06
CA TYR A 74 -2.96 -7.00 5.09
C TYR A 74 -4.09 -6.05 5.50
N GLN A 75 -4.89 -5.54 4.56
CA GLN A 75 -6.06 -4.75 4.88
C GLN A 75 -7.07 -5.56 5.70
N GLU A 76 -7.34 -6.80 5.29
CA GLU A 76 -8.26 -7.71 5.99
C GLU A 76 -7.79 -7.98 7.42
N SER A 77 -6.50 -8.28 7.62
CA SER A 77 -5.91 -8.52 8.95
C SER A 77 -6.02 -7.34 9.92
N ARG A 78 -6.25 -6.13 9.40
CA ARG A 78 -6.43 -4.88 10.18
C ARG A 78 -7.87 -4.40 10.24
N THR A 79 -8.80 -5.15 9.66
CA THR A 79 -10.21 -4.81 9.70
C THR A 79 -10.81 -5.37 10.99
N VAL A 80 -11.17 -4.48 11.91
CA VAL A 80 -11.77 -4.80 13.21
C VAL A 80 -13.17 -4.20 13.29
N MET A 81 -14.04 -4.77 14.12
CA MET A 81 -15.42 -4.28 14.29
C MET A 81 -15.47 -3.03 15.15
N ASN A 82 -14.56 -2.90 16.13
CA ASN A 82 -14.48 -1.74 16.99
C ASN A 82 -13.05 -1.50 17.48
N THR A 83 -12.79 -0.28 17.94
CA THR A 83 -11.46 0.16 18.37
C THR A 83 -10.97 -0.51 19.65
N ALA A 84 -11.87 -1.02 20.51
CA ALA A 84 -11.48 -1.71 21.73
C ALA A 84 -10.73 -3.02 21.45
N GLN A 85 -10.95 -3.64 20.29
CA GLN A 85 -10.23 -4.85 19.85
C GLN A 85 -8.73 -4.62 19.57
N LEU A 86 -8.28 -3.36 19.46
CA LEU A 86 -6.87 -3.02 19.20
C LEU A 86 -6.08 -2.70 20.49
N ALA A 87 -6.74 -2.64 21.64
CA ALA A 87 -6.15 -2.19 22.90
C ALA A 87 -5.52 -3.32 23.75
N SER A 88 -5.17 -4.46 23.13
CA SER A 88 -4.62 -5.66 23.78
C SER A 88 -3.17 -5.50 24.23
#